data_AF-A0A8S9YHI7-F1
#
_entry.id   AF-A0A8S9YHI7-F1
#
_cell.length_a   1.000
_cell.length_b   1.000
_cell.length_c   1.000
_cell.angle_alpha   90.00
_cell.angle_beta   90.00
_cell.angle_gamma   90.00
#
_symmetry.space_group_name_H-M   'P 1'
#
loop_
_entity.id
_entity.type
_entity.pdbx_description
1 polymer ?
#
loop_
_entity_poly.entity_id
_entity_poly.type
_entity_poly.pdbx_seq_one_letter_code
_entity_poly.pdbx_strand_id
1 'polypeptide(L)'
;MTEDYKAALYKKDAILEHPSMLANAIDSIRCNEVDGASEAEKILVENYQGAIEFLFELGTWLTYIDEDAQSTRNIIEAVVKEAILQNYDRSKAINCLTDDALAKNIMQDTMEWLSQMVESPTWRQTIYELAQHPRNEDCPFLSLAMPCIAVKDDLIGELISVPLAWNTLEIFLKCVAYVLQPLLAAGETVHDGLLMHSVAFLQPMRSTATESSGQTSKDVPLSNEISEFCSPTTNQPCRPSIPQLSSASEKTADMLSHFLEMGCHSEHGYLILQSILQCLASRTKGYAARHLSWLLEAEASRRNRDTSRYSVYFCGARDYPESMDAMRTLLRHQELVPECVQQLYEEYKKDASPPVRLLRQPIFIGKRRC
;
A
#
# COMPACT_ATOMS: atom_id res chain seq x y z
N MET A 1 -10.98 -43.14 1.81
CA MET A 1 -12.30 -42.83 2.40
C MET A 1 -12.29 -43.05 3.91
N THR A 2 -12.18 -44.27 4.45
CA THR A 2 -12.19 -44.48 5.92
C THR A 2 -10.99 -43.84 6.64
N GLU A 3 -9.80 -43.90 6.04
CA GLU A 3 -8.59 -43.23 6.56
C GLU A 3 -8.70 -41.70 6.55
N ASP A 4 -9.37 -41.12 5.55
CA ASP A 4 -9.58 -39.66 5.46
C ASP A 4 -10.52 -39.16 6.57
N TYR A 5 -11.55 -39.96 6.91
CA TYR A 5 -12.45 -39.66 8.02
C TYR A 5 -11.79 -39.83 9.40
N LYS A 6 -10.89 -40.81 9.55
CA LYS A 6 -10.07 -40.93 10.76
C LYS A 6 -9.13 -39.75 10.91
N ALA A 7 -8.45 -39.34 9.84
CA ALA A 7 -7.59 -38.16 9.84
C ALA A 7 -8.35 -36.89 10.24
N ALA A 8 -9.60 -36.74 9.81
CA ALA A 8 -10.46 -35.63 10.22
C ALA A 8 -10.78 -35.63 11.73
N LEU A 9 -10.99 -36.80 12.35
CA LEU A 9 -11.25 -36.93 13.80
C LEU A 9 -10.01 -36.75 14.66
N TYR A 10 -8.83 -37.06 14.13
CA TYR A 10 -7.54 -36.83 14.80
C TYR A 10 -7.13 -35.35 14.83
N LYS A 11 -7.81 -34.49 14.08
CA LYS A 11 -7.56 -33.05 14.14
C LYS A 11 -7.94 -32.54 15.54
N LYS A 12 -7.06 -31.73 16.13
CA LYS A 12 -7.33 -31.11 17.44
C LYS A 12 -8.60 -30.29 17.36
N ASP A 13 -9.44 -30.40 18.40
CA ASP A 13 -10.70 -29.65 18.49
C ASP A 13 -11.65 -29.88 17.29
N ALA A 14 -11.53 -31.01 16.57
CA ALA A 14 -12.39 -31.36 15.43
C ALA A 14 -13.89 -31.34 15.73
N ILE A 15 -14.26 -31.53 17.01
CA ILE A 15 -15.64 -31.46 17.51
C ILE A 15 -16.27 -30.08 17.23
N LEU A 16 -15.45 -29.04 17.16
CA LEU A 16 -15.89 -27.64 17.21
C LEU A 16 -15.92 -26.97 15.82
N GLU A 17 -15.18 -27.49 14.84
CA GLU A 17 -15.04 -26.83 13.53
C GLU A 17 -16.15 -27.19 12.53
N HIS A 18 -16.54 -28.47 12.40
CA HIS A 18 -17.50 -28.89 11.36
C HIS A 18 -18.44 -30.02 11.83
N PRO A 19 -19.60 -29.69 12.43
CA PRO A 19 -20.53 -30.67 12.99
C PRO A 19 -21.08 -31.69 11.98
N SER A 20 -21.26 -31.26 10.72
CA SER A 20 -21.77 -32.10 9.63
C SER A 20 -20.74 -33.09 9.10
N MET A 21 -19.48 -32.66 8.98
CA MET A 21 -18.36 -33.54 8.59
C MET A 21 -18.05 -34.55 9.70
N LEU A 22 -18.15 -34.12 10.96
CA LEU A 22 -18.00 -34.97 12.13
C LEU A 22 -19.08 -36.05 12.19
N ALA A 23 -20.36 -35.69 11.97
CA ALA A 23 -21.46 -36.65 11.92
C ALA A 23 -21.24 -37.72 10.84
N ASN A 24 -20.82 -37.30 9.64
CA ASN A 24 -20.52 -38.22 8.54
C ASN A 24 -19.28 -39.11 8.83
N ALA A 25 -18.25 -38.57 9.49
CA ALA A 25 -17.06 -39.32 9.89
C ALA A 25 -17.39 -40.38 10.95
N ILE A 26 -18.17 -40.00 11.97
CA ILE A 26 -18.63 -40.90 13.03
C ILE A 26 -19.52 -42.00 12.44
N ASP A 27 -20.45 -41.66 11.55
CA ASP A 27 -21.33 -42.63 10.89
C ASP A 27 -20.55 -43.62 10.01
N SER A 28 -19.49 -43.14 9.34
CA SER A 28 -18.61 -43.97 8.51
C SER A 28 -17.76 -44.94 9.33
N ILE A 29 -17.23 -44.53 10.48
CA ILE A 29 -16.44 -45.39 11.37
C ILE A 29 -17.34 -46.39 12.10
N ARG A 30 -18.54 -45.95 12.52
CA ARG A 30 -19.55 -46.83 13.14
C ARG A 30 -20.02 -47.94 12.21
N CYS A 31 -20.07 -47.70 10.90
CA CYS A 31 -20.50 -48.72 9.93
C CYS A 31 -19.38 -49.65 9.46
N ASN A 32 -18.11 -49.23 9.55
CA ASN A 32 -16.98 -49.99 9.00
C ASN A 32 -16.20 -50.80 10.03
N GLU A 33 -16.30 -50.51 11.33
CA GLU A 33 -15.54 -51.18 12.39
C GLU A 33 -16.44 -51.80 13.47
N VAL A 34 -16.03 -52.95 13.99
CA VAL A 34 -16.80 -53.74 14.97
C VAL A 34 -16.94 -53.02 16.32
N ASP A 35 -16.01 -52.11 16.66
CA ASP A 35 -16.04 -51.24 17.84
C ASP A 35 -15.87 -49.75 17.46
N GLY A 36 -16.32 -49.38 16.25
CA GLY A 36 -16.06 -48.05 15.68
C GLY A 36 -16.65 -46.89 16.48
N ALA A 37 -17.70 -47.13 17.28
CA ALA A 37 -18.28 -46.11 18.14
C ALA A 37 -17.37 -45.75 19.32
N SER A 38 -16.79 -46.76 19.98
CA SER A 38 -15.87 -46.60 21.12
C SER A 38 -14.55 -45.97 20.67
N GLU A 39 -14.05 -46.38 19.49
CA GLU A 39 -12.83 -45.81 18.93
C GLU A 39 -13.01 -44.34 18.51
N ALA A 40 -14.14 -43.98 17.89
CA ALA A 40 -14.44 -42.60 17.55
C ALA A 40 -14.59 -41.71 18.80
N GLU A 41 -15.25 -42.20 19.85
CA GLU A 41 -15.35 -41.50 21.14
C GLU A 41 -13.98 -41.27 21.75
N LYS A 42 -13.15 -42.31 21.82
CA LYS A 42 -11.80 -42.23 22.38
C LYS A 42 -10.93 -41.23 21.62
N ILE A 43 -10.93 -41.27 20.29
CA ILE A 43 -10.18 -40.32 19.46
C ILE A 43 -10.65 -38.89 19.70
N LEU A 44 -11.96 -38.66 19.83
CA LEU A 44 -12.50 -37.32 20.06
C LEU A 44 -12.17 -36.78 21.45
N VAL A 45 -12.27 -37.61 22.49
CA VAL A 45 -11.94 -37.22 23.86
C VAL A 45 -10.45 -36.94 24.02
N GLU A 46 -9.57 -37.75 23.41
CA GLU A 46 -8.12 -37.55 23.50
C GLU A 46 -7.64 -36.29 22.77
N ASN A 47 -8.36 -35.83 21.74
CA ASN A 47 -7.97 -34.67 20.91
C ASN A 47 -8.73 -33.36 21.23
N TYR A 48 -9.65 -33.38 22.21
CA TYR A 48 -10.34 -32.17 22.69
C TYR A 48 -9.46 -31.38 23.65
N GLN A 49 -9.16 -30.12 23.30
CA GLN A 49 -8.42 -29.17 24.15
C GLN A 49 -9.32 -28.06 24.68
N GLY A 50 -10.38 -27.70 23.94
CA GLY A 50 -11.44 -26.78 24.41
C GLY A 50 -10.95 -25.37 24.74
N ALA A 51 -9.80 -24.97 24.19
CA ALA A 51 -9.13 -23.72 24.53
C ALA A 51 -9.94 -22.49 24.06
N ILE A 52 -10.63 -22.62 22.92
CA ILE A 52 -11.43 -21.54 22.33
C ILE A 52 -12.69 -21.28 23.16
N GLU A 53 -13.39 -22.34 23.56
CA GLU A 53 -14.58 -22.27 24.43
C GLU A 53 -14.22 -21.71 25.79
N PHE A 54 -13.08 -22.15 26.35
CA PHE A 54 -12.59 -21.64 27.61
C PHE A 54 -12.29 -20.14 27.54
N LEU A 55 -11.63 -19.68 26.46
CA LEU A 55 -11.37 -18.26 26.24
C LEU A 55 -12.66 -17.46 26.02
N PHE A 56 -13.64 -18.04 25.32
CA PHE A 56 -14.94 -17.41 25.10
C PHE A 56 -15.67 -17.22 26.43
N GLU A 57 -15.78 -18.27 27.24
CA GLU A 57 -16.47 -18.23 28.53
C GLU A 57 -15.75 -17.31 29.52
N LEU A 58 -14.41 -17.35 29.55
CA LEU A 58 -13.61 -16.41 30.34
C LEU A 58 -13.87 -14.96 29.90
N GLY A 59 -13.90 -14.70 28.60
CA GLY A 59 -14.23 -13.39 28.05
C GLY A 59 -15.63 -12.93 28.46
N THR A 60 -16.62 -13.81 28.39
CA THR A 60 -17.99 -13.55 28.85
C THR A 60 -18.02 -13.23 30.34
N TRP A 61 -17.33 -14.00 31.19
CA TRP A 61 -17.26 -13.74 32.63
C TRP A 61 -16.61 -12.40 32.95
N LEU A 62 -15.50 -12.06 32.28
CA LEU A 62 -14.85 -10.77 32.44
C LEU A 62 -15.79 -9.60 32.11
N THR A 63 -16.63 -9.75 31.08
CA THR A 63 -17.63 -8.72 30.74
C THR A 63 -18.78 -8.60 31.74
N TYR A 64 -19.06 -9.63 32.55
CA TYR A 64 -20.08 -9.57 33.60
C TYR A 64 -19.56 -8.99 34.92
N ILE A 65 -18.25 -9.09 35.18
CA ILE A 65 -17.63 -8.61 36.42
C ILE A 65 -17.40 -7.08 36.36
N ASP A 66 -17.11 -6.54 35.18
CA ASP A 66 -16.82 -5.12 35.00
C ASP A 66 -18.09 -4.28 34.83
N GLU A 67 -18.06 -3.03 35.31
CA GLU A 67 -19.19 -2.09 35.14
C GLU A 67 -19.31 -1.60 33.69
N ASP A 68 -18.20 -1.59 32.95
CA ASP A 68 -18.15 -1.25 31.52
C ASP A 68 -17.74 -2.44 30.65
N ALA A 69 -18.74 -3.23 30.26
CA ALA A 69 -18.56 -4.37 29.37
C ALA A 69 -17.89 -4.02 28.03
N GLN A 70 -18.04 -2.79 27.52
CA GLN A 70 -17.44 -2.38 26.26
C GLN A 70 -15.94 -2.13 26.40
N SER A 71 -15.52 -1.48 27.50
CA SER A 71 -14.09 -1.30 27.81
C SER A 71 -13.38 -2.65 27.96
N THR A 72 -13.98 -3.59 28.71
CA THR A 72 -13.41 -4.94 28.86
C THR A 72 -13.30 -5.67 27.52
N ARG A 73 -14.29 -5.59 26.63
CA ARG A 73 -14.20 -6.15 25.27
C ARG A 73 -13.04 -5.55 24.47
N ASN A 74 -12.87 -4.24 24.51
CA ASN A 74 -11.78 -3.56 23.81
C ASN A 74 -10.40 -4.02 24.32
N ILE A 75 -10.26 -4.26 25.63
CA ILE A 75 -9.02 -4.79 26.21
C ILE A 75 -8.75 -6.22 25.74
N ILE A 76 -9.79 -7.08 25.76
CA ILE A 76 -9.66 -8.46 25.27
C ILE A 76 -9.26 -8.45 23.79
N GLU A 77 -9.92 -7.66 22.95
CA GLU A 77 -9.57 -7.51 21.53
C GLU A 77 -8.13 -7.05 21.35
N ALA A 78 -7.67 -6.07 22.14
CA ALA A 78 -6.29 -5.58 22.07
C ALA A 78 -5.26 -6.64 22.45
N VAL A 79 -5.52 -7.44 23.50
CA VAL A 79 -4.64 -8.54 23.91
C VAL A 79 -4.60 -9.63 22.84
N VAL A 80 -5.75 -9.99 22.26
CA VAL A 80 -5.81 -10.99 21.18
C VAL A 80 -5.09 -10.48 19.94
N LYS A 81 -5.27 -9.21 19.57
CA LYS A 81 -4.53 -8.55 18.49
C LYS A 81 -3.02 -8.68 18.70
N GLU A 82 -2.52 -8.29 19.86
CA GLU A 82 -1.09 -8.36 20.18
C GLU A 82 -0.57 -9.81 20.13
N ALA A 83 -1.32 -10.75 20.70
CA ALA A 83 -0.97 -12.16 20.66
C ALA A 83 -0.88 -12.71 19.22
N ILE A 84 -1.79 -12.29 18.33
CA ILE A 84 -1.75 -12.67 16.92
C ILE A 84 -0.53 -12.05 16.23
N LEU A 85 -0.27 -10.76 16.42
CA LEU A 85 0.88 -10.09 15.80
C LEU A 85 2.22 -10.72 16.21
N GLN A 86 2.35 -11.12 17.48
CA GLN A 86 3.56 -11.75 18.00
C GLN A 86 3.73 -13.21 17.56
N ASN A 87 2.64 -13.98 17.49
CA ASN A 87 2.69 -15.43 17.28
C ASN A 87 2.25 -15.86 15.87
N TYR A 88 2.06 -14.90 14.95
CA TYR A 88 1.59 -15.20 13.60
C TYR A 88 2.54 -16.15 12.87
N ASP A 89 2.03 -17.34 12.52
CA ASP A 89 2.76 -18.35 11.76
C ASP A 89 2.17 -18.50 10.36
N ARG A 90 2.91 -17.95 9.39
CA ARG A 90 2.57 -18.00 7.97
C ARG A 90 2.37 -19.44 7.46
N SER A 91 3.18 -20.40 7.92
CA SER A 91 3.13 -21.77 7.40
C SER A 91 1.84 -22.48 7.83
N LYS A 92 1.39 -22.21 9.06
CA LYS A 92 0.11 -22.72 9.56
C LYS A 92 -1.07 -22.11 8.82
N ALA A 93 -1.01 -20.80 8.54
CA ALA A 93 -2.06 -20.13 7.77
C ALA A 93 -2.18 -20.67 6.34
N ILE A 94 -1.05 -20.96 5.69
CA ILE A 94 -1.02 -21.61 4.37
C ILE A 94 -1.68 -22.98 4.46
N ASN A 95 -1.20 -23.87 5.33
CA ASN A 95 -1.73 -25.23 5.46
C ASN A 95 -3.25 -25.24 5.71
N CYS A 96 -3.74 -24.34 6.58
CA CYS A 96 -5.17 -24.21 6.87
C CYS A 96 -6.00 -23.83 5.62
N LEU A 97 -5.46 -22.98 4.75
CA LEU A 97 -6.18 -22.48 3.56
C LEU A 97 -5.98 -23.33 2.31
N THR A 98 -4.90 -24.12 2.22
CA THR A 98 -4.56 -24.93 1.03
C THR A 98 -4.98 -26.40 1.10
N ASP A 99 -5.48 -26.89 2.24
CA ASP A 99 -5.93 -28.29 2.36
C ASP A 99 -7.19 -28.54 1.49
N ASP A 100 -6.96 -29.24 0.37
CA ASP A 100 -7.85 -29.41 -0.80
C ASP A 100 -9.20 -30.09 -0.50
N ALA A 101 -9.29 -30.88 0.57
CA ALA A 101 -10.52 -31.60 0.96
C ALA A 101 -11.55 -30.69 1.66
N LEU A 102 -11.09 -29.57 2.21
CA LEU A 102 -11.89 -28.63 2.98
C LEU A 102 -12.16 -27.35 2.16
N ALA A 103 -11.33 -27.05 1.16
CA ALA A 103 -11.33 -25.86 0.33
C ALA A 103 -12.68 -25.47 -0.33
N LYS A 104 -13.59 -26.41 -0.68
CA LYS A 104 -14.87 -26.05 -1.35
C LYS A 104 -15.96 -25.54 -0.40
N ASN A 105 -16.12 -26.16 0.76
CA ASN A 105 -17.10 -25.69 1.76
C ASN A 105 -16.49 -24.60 2.65
N ILE A 106 -15.18 -24.71 2.96
CA ILE A 106 -14.43 -23.65 3.65
C ILE A 106 -14.41 -22.37 2.84
N MET A 107 -14.29 -22.34 1.51
CA MET A 107 -14.26 -21.04 0.82
C MET A 107 -15.54 -20.24 1.05
N GLN A 108 -16.70 -20.90 1.08
CA GLN A 108 -17.98 -20.24 1.36
C GLN A 108 -18.02 -19.72 2.81
N ASP A 109 -17.75 -20.62 3.77
CA ASP A 109 -17.76 -20.29 5.20
C ASP A 109 -16.66 -19.28 5.55
N THR A 110 -15.52 -19.33 4.84
CA THR A 110 -14.37 -18.45 4.99
C THR A 110 -14.64 -17.06 4.51
N MET A 111 -15.32 -16.92 3.38
CA MET A 111 -15.77 -15.62 2.94
C MET A 111 -16.80 -15.02 3.89
N GLU A 112 -17.66 -15.84 4.52
CA GLU A 112 -18.67 -15.35 5.45
C GLU A 112 -18.06 -14.86 6.78
N TRP A 113 -17.22 -15.64 7.47
CA TRP A 113 -16.60 -15.20 8.72
C TRP A 113 -15.59 -14.07 8.49
N LEU A 114 -14.86 -14.08 7.37
CA LEU A 114 -13.94 -13.00 7.01
C LEU A 114 -14.71 -11.70 6.75
N SER A 115 -15.87 -11.78 6.09
CA SER A 115 -16.73 -10.61 5.86
C SER A 115 -17.23 -10.01 7.17
N GLN A 116 -17.60 -10.84 8.15
CA GLN A 116 -17.99 -10.41 9.50
C GLN A 116 -16.80 -9.81 10.26
N MET A 117 -15.63 -10.45 10.19
CA MET A 117 -14.42 -9.96 10.84
C MET A 117 -14.00 -8.58 10.32
N VAL A 118 -14.10 -8.35 9.01
CA VAL A 118 -13.79 -7.06 8.36
C VAL A 118 -14.73 -5.93 8.80
N GLU A 119 -15.90 -6.20 9.37
CA GLU A 119 -16.77 -5.14 9.93
C GLU A 119 -16.13 -4.42 11.10
N SER A 120 -15.32 -5.14 11.90
CA SER A 120 -14.63 -4.55 13.05
C SER A 120 -13.37 -3.77 12.62
N PRO A 121 -13.23 -2.50 13.05
CA PRO A 121 -12.04 -1.70 12.74
C PRO A 121 -10.76 -2.26 13.38
N THR A 122 -10.85 -2.85 14.58
CA THR A 122 -9.70 -3.45 15.28
C THR A 122 -9.08 -4.58 14.45
N TRP A 123 -9.94 -5.42 13.88
CA TRP A 123 -9.51 -6.54 13.06
C TRP A 123 -8.94 -6.10 11.71
N ARG A 124 -9.54 -5.09 11.06
CA ARG A 124 -8.96 -4.50 9.84
C ARG A 124 -7.57 -3.93 10.09
N GLN A 125 -7.38 -3.18 11.18
CA GLN A 125 -6.07 -2.67 11.56
C GLN A 125 -5.04 -3.79 11.76
N THR A 126 -5.46 -4.88 12.39
CA THR A 126 -4.60 -6.07 12.59
C THR A 126 -4.18 -6.68 11.25
N ILE A 127 -5.11 -6.79 10.29
CA ILE A 127 -4.82 -7.28 8.93
C ILE A 127 -3.82 -6.36 8.22
N TYR A 128 -3.98 -5.03 8.35
CA TYR A 128 -3.06 -4.06 7.75
C TYR A 128 -1.66 -4.14 8.37
N GLU A 129 -1.56 -4.23 9.69
CA GLU A 129 -0.27 -4.39 10.39
C GLU A 129 0.43 -5.70 10.00
N LEU A 130 -0.33 -6.80 9.91
CA LEU A 130 0.19 -8.08 9.40
C LEU A 130 0.68 -7.97 7.95
N ALA A 131 0.00 -7.21 7.10
CA ALA A 131 0.34 -7.01 5.70
C ALA A 131 1.58 -6.13 5.47
N GLN A 132 1.88 -5.22 6.40
CA GLN A 132 3.08 -4.39 6.33
C GLN A 132 4.35 -5.14 6.73
N HIS A 133 4.22 -6.27 7.45
CA HIS A 133 5.37 -7.09 7.81
C HIS A 133 5.91 -7.87 6.60
N PRO A 134 7.18 -7.68 6.20
CA PRO A 134 7.75 -8.34 5.01
C PRO A 134 7.75 -9.87 5.07
N ARG A 135 7.64 -10.45 6.27
CA ARG A 135 7.55 -11.91 6.46
C ARG A 135 6.26 -12.51 5.88
N ASN A 136 5.23 -11.70 5.68
CA ASN A 136 3.88 -12.13 5.35
C ASN A 136 3.46 -11.82 3.90
N GLU A 137 4.37 -11.35 3.04
CA GLU A 137 4.06 -10.87 1.68
C GLU A 137 3.29 -11.90 0.83
N ASP A 138 3.70 -13.17 0.82
CA ASP A 138 2.99 -14.25 0.09
C ASP A 138 2.12 -15.11 1.00
N CYS A 139 1.42 -14.48 1.95
CA CYS A 139 0.41 -15.17 2.74
C CYS A 139 -0.94 -15.25 1.99
N PRO A 140 -1.49 -16.46 1.74
CA PRO A 140 -2.79 -16.63 1.08
C PRO A 140 -3.92 -15.92 1.83
N PHE A 141 -3.87 -15.91 3.17
CA PHE A 141 -4.85 -15.22 4.00
C PHE A 141 -4.94 -13.73 3.67
N LEU A 142 -3.80 -13.05 3.55
CA LEU A 142 -3.77 -11.62 3.23
C LEU A 142 -4.22 -11.37 1.78
N SER A 143 -3.85 -12.24 0.86
CA SER A 143 -4.32 -12.16 -0.53
C SER A 143 -5.84 -12.33 -0.67
N LEU A 144 -6.48 -13.01 0.30
CA LEU A 144 -7.93 -13.18 0.38
C LEU A 144 -8.62 -12.01 1.10
N ALA A 145 -8.03 -11.56 2.21
CA ALA A 145 -8.57 -10.49 3.04
C ALA A 145 -8.62 -9.14 2.33
N MET A 146 -7.58 -8.79 1.55
CA MET A 146 -7.53 -7.50 0.87
C MET A 146 -8.68 -7.30 -0.13
N PRO A 147 -9.00 -8.26 -1.02
CA PRO A 147 -10.22 -8.20 -1.84
C PRO A 147 -11.51 -8.07 -1.03
N CYS A 148 -11.66 -8.82 0.08
CA CYS A 148 -12.86 -8.74 0.91
C CYS A 148 -13.07 -7.33 1.51
N ILE A 149 -11.98 -6.67 1.91
CA ILE A 149 -12.03 -5.27 2.37
C ILE A 149 -12.36 -4.35 1.19
N ALA A 150 -11.74 -4.56 0.02
CA ALA A 150 -11.91 -3.73 -1.17
C ALA A 150 -13.28 -3.87 -1.87
N VAL A 151 -14.15 -4.79 -1.43
CA VAL A 151 -15.56 -4.86 -1.87
C VAL A 151 -16.38 -3.72 -1.25
N LYS A 152 -16.00 -3.25 -0.06
CA LYS A 152 -16.70 -2.18 0.67
C LYS A 152 -16.08 -0.82 0.29
N ASP A 153 -16.81 -0.01 -0.48
CA ASP A 153 -16.31 1.26 -1.04
C ASP A 153 -15.90 2.29 0.03
N ASP A 154 -16.51 2.24 1.21
CA ASP A 154 -16.21 3.10 2.37
C ASP A 154 -14.86 2.79 3.02
N LEU A 155 -14.32 1.59 2.79
CA LEU A 155 -13.04 1.14 3.36
C LEU A 155 -11.84 1.37 2.45
N ILE A 156 -12.05 1.82 1.20
CA ILE A 156 -10.96 2.07 0.24
C ILE A 156 -9.98 3.12 0.79
N GLY A 157 -10.48 4.11 1.55
CA GLY A 157 -9.65 5.12 2.20
C GLY A 157 -8.70 4.57 3.27
N GLU A 158 -8.93 3.37 3.80
CA GLU A 158 -7.97 2.70 4.68
C GLU A 158 -6.89 1.96 3.84
N LEU A 159 -7.30 1.33 2.74
CA LEU A 159 -6.41 0.55 1.85
C LEU A 159 -5.39 1.38 1.09
N ILE A 160 -5.63 2.68 0.88
CA ILE A 160 -4.62 3.58 0.27
C ILE A 160 -3.34 3.69 1.10
N SER A 161 -3.37 3.30 2.38
CA SER A 161 -2.19 3.33 3.27
C SER A 161 -1.44 2.00 3.34
N VAL A 162 -1.90 0.97 2.61
CA VAL A 162 -1.40 -0.40 2.71
C VAL A 162 -0.73 -0.82 1.40
N PRO A 163 0.62 -0.82 1.31
CA PRO A 163 1.32 -1.11 0.05
C PRO A 163 1.02 -2.49 -0.54
N LEU A 164 0.84 -3.52 0.29
CA LEU A 164 0.50 -4.88 -0.16
C LEU A 164 -0.80 -4.92 -0.96
N ALA A 165 -1.76 -4.03 -0.65
CA ALA A 165 -3.04 -3.95 -1.35
C ALA A 165 -2.87 -3.56 -2.82
N TRP A 166 -1.82 -2.80 -3.15
CA TRP A 166 -1.57 -2.31 -4.51
C TRP A 166 -1.02 -3.38 -5.46
N ASN A 167 -0.63 -4.55 -4.95
CA ASN A 167 -0.19 -5.67 -5.77
C ASN A 167 -1.34 -6.30 -6.57
N THR A 168 -2.58 -6.14 -6.11
CA THR A 168 -3.77 -6.60 -6.85
C THR A 168 -4.29 -5.47 -7.73
N LEU A 169 -4.31 -5.69 -9.05
CA LEU A 169 -4.70 -4.66 -10.02
C LEU A 169 -6.07 -4.05 -9.74
N GLU A 170 -7.07 -4.86 -9.38
CA GLU A 170 -8.42 -4.36 -9.09
C GLU A 170 -8.43 -3.39 -7.91
N ILE A 171 -7.76 -3.75 -6.81
CA ILE A 171 -7.66 -2.93 -5.61
C ILE A 171 -6.86 -1.65 -5.91
N PHE A 172 -5.74 -1.79 -6.62
CA PHE A 172 -4.94 -0.65 -7.07
C PHE A 172 -5.78 0.36 -7.86
N LEU A 173 -6.58 -0.10 -8.83
CA LEU A 173 -7.42 0.79 -9.64
C LEU A 173 -8.52 1.47 -8.81
N LYS A 174 -9.10 0.78 -7.81
CA LYS A 174 -10.05 1.38 -6.86
C LYS A 174 -9.39 2.47 -6.01
N CYS A 175 -8.21 2.19 -5.43
CA CYS A 175 -7.43 3.17 -4.67
C CYS A 175 -7.03 4.38 -5.53
N VAL A 176 -6.59 4.15 -6.76
CA VAL A 176 -6.27 5.20 -7.73
C VAL A 176 -7.50 6.05 -8.03
N ALA A 177 -8.66 5.44 -8.29
CA ALA A 177 -9.89 6.19 -8.55
C ALA A 177 -10.30 7.04 -7.34
N TYR A 178 -10.17 6.48 -6.13
CA TYR A 178 -10.47 7.17 -4.87
C TYR A 178 -9.62 8.42 -4.66
N VAL A 179 -8.30 8.35 -4.87
CA VAL A 179 -7.41 9.52 -4.70
C VAL A 179 -7.47 10.49 -5.89
N LEU A 180 -7.65 9.98 -7.11
CA LEU A 180 -7.55 10.79 -8.32
C LEU A 180 -8.77 11.68 -8.51
N GLN A 181 -9.96 11.24 -8.10
CA GLN A 181 -11.19 12.04 -8.21
C GLN A 181 -11.10 13.37 -7.44
N PRO A 182 -10.77 13.40 -6.13
CA PRO A 182 -10.54 14.64 -5.39
C PRO A 182 -9.42 15.50 -5.98
N LEU A 183 -8.30 14.89 -6.40
CA LEU A 183 -7.17 15.63 -6.95
C LEU A 183 -7.51 16.33 -8.28
N LEU A 184 -8.26 15.66 -9.16
CA LEU A 184 -8.74 16.27 -10.39
C LEU A 184 -9.79 17.36 -10.15
N ALA A 185 -10.62 17.22 -9.11
CA ALA A 185 -11.60 18.23 -8.72
C ALA A 185 -10.94 19.47 -8.10
N ALA A 186 -9.86 19.29 -7.34
CA ALA A 186 -9.08 20.39 -6.76
C ALA A 186 -8.37 21.23 -7.85
N GLY A 187 -7.91 20.58 -8.93
CA GLY A 187 -7.34 21.28 -10.07
C GLY A 187 -6.04 22.02 -9.72
N GLU A 188 -6.03 23.35 -9.85
CA GLU A 188 -4.84 24.20 -9.61
C GLU A 188 -4.59 24.51 -8.12
N THR A 189 -5.50 24.15 -7.22
CA THR A 189 -5.33 24.39 -5.77
C THR A 189 -4.51 23.31 -5.07
N VAL A 190 -4.05 22.30 -5.80
CA VAL A 190 -3.10 21.31 -5.31
C VAL A 190 -1.78 22.04 -5.01
N HIS A 191 -1.58 22.44 -3.76
CA HIS A 191 -0.42 23.21 -3.34
C HIS A 191 0.86 22.36 -3.41
N ASP A 192 1.68 22.63 -4.43
CA ASP A 192 2.97 21.97 -4.70
C ASP A 192 4.12 22.35 -3.76
N GLY A 193 3.82 23.01 -2.63
CA GLY A 193 4.80 23.67 -1.76
C GLY A 193 5.94 22.75 -1.27
N LEU A 194 5.74 21.43 -1.28
CA LEU A 194 6.74 20.44 -0.88
C LEU A 194 7.55 19.85 -2.05
N LEU A 195 6.97 19.77 -3.26
CA LEU A 195 7.56 19.08 -4.41
C LEU A 195 8.39 20.00 -5.30
N MET A 196 8.03 21.29 -5.39
CA MET A 196 8.81 22.27 -6.16
C MET A 196 10.19 22.54 -5.57
N HIS A 197 10.35 22.41 -4.25
CA HIS A 197 11.64 22.56 -3.57
C HIS A 197 12.48 21.26 -3.55
N SER A 198 11.86 20.12 -3.87
CA SER A 198 12.48 18.78 -3.83
C SER A 198 12.63 18.15 -5.23
N VAL A 199 12.58 18.95 -6.29
CA VAL A 199 13.23 18.55 -7.54
C VAL A 199 14.72 18.82 -7.31
N ALA A 200 15.55 17.77 -7.40
CA ALA A 200 16.99 17.79 -7.06
C ALA A 200 17.79 18.96 -7.68
N PHE A 201 17.24 19.62 -8.69
CA PHE A 201 17.85 20.70 -9.46
C PHE A 201 17.82 22.10 -8.84
N LEU A 202 17.14 22.32 -7.72
CA LEU A 202 17.31 23.58 -6.96
C LEU A 202 18.40 23.48 -5.89
N GLN A 203 19.02 22.30 -5.70
CA GLN A 203 20.15 22.16 -4.81
C GLN A 203 21.44 22.50 -5.58
N PRO A 204 22.23 23.49 -5.13
CA PRO A 204 23.55 23.74 -5.70
C PRO A 204 24.39 22.47 -5.56
N MET A 205 24.98 22.02 -6.67
CA MET A 205 25.98 20.95 -6.69
C MET A 205 27.04 21.27 -5.63
N ARG A 206 27.12 20.46 -4.56
CA ARG A 206 28.33 20.43 -3.73
C ARG A 206 29.39 19.76 -4.57
N SER A 207 30.23 20.57 -5.20
CA SER A 207 31.42 20.13 -5.92
C SER A 207 32.20 19.15 -5.04
N THR A 208 32.25 17.89 -5.43
CA THR A 208 33.27 16.95 -4.94
C THR A 208 34.57 17.33 -5.62
N ALA A 209 35.19 18.43 -5.17
CA ALA A 209 36.59 18.71 -5.43
C ALA A 209 37.39 18.05 -4.31
N THR A 210 37.92 16.87 -4.62
CA THR A 210 38.96 16.22 -3.83
C THR A 210 40.24 17.05 -3.99
N GLU A 211 40.60 17.83 -2.97
CA GLU A 211 41.99 18.22 -2.75
C GLU A 211 42.41 17.83 -1.34
N SER A 212 43.46 17.01 -1.32
CA SER A 212 44.15 16.45 -0.18
C SER A 212 45.06 17.48 0.52
N SER A 213 45.01 17.57 1.85
CA SER A 213 46.20 17.70 2.71
C SER A 213 45.84 17.85 4.21
N GLY A 214 46.11 16.79 5.00
CA GLY A 214 46.83 16.79 6.29
C GLY A 214 46.39 17.60 7.53
N GLN A 215 45.88 16.86 8.55
CA GLN A 215 46.11 16.94 10.02
C GLN A 215 45.73 18.26 10.78
N THR A 216 44.98 18.32 11.89
CA THR A 216 45.07 17.61 13.20
C THR A 216 43.82 17.87 14.08
N SER A 217 43.62 17.02 15.10
CA SER A 217 42.52 16.89 16.07
C SER A 217 41.93 18.15 16.73
N LYS A 218 40.62 18.08 17.02
CA LYS A 218 40.04 18.19 18.39
C LYS A 218 38.57 17.75 18.42
N ASP A 219 38.22 17.12 19.54
CA ASP A 219 36.99 16.39 19.86
C ASP A 219 35.70 17.24 20.07
N VAL A 220 34.60 16.48 20.19
CA VAL A 220 33.28 16.71 20.86
C VAL A 220 32.17 17.46 20.07
N PRO A 221 30.86 17.29 20.42
CA PRO A 221 29.97 16.26 19.88
C PRO A 221 28.69 16.82 19.19
N LEU A 222 27.94 15.88 18.62
CA LEU A 222 26.58 15.99 18.10
C LEU A 222 25.56 16.42 19.18
N SER A 223 24.84 17.53 18.97
CA SER A 223 23.48 17.73 19.51
C SER A 223 22.81 19.00 18.99
N ASN A 224 21.54 18.84 18.60
CA ASN A 224 20.40 19.74 18.83
C ASN A 224 20.54 21.23 18.53
N GLU A 225 19.90 21.67 17.44
CA GLU A 225 19.28 22.98 17.21
C GLU A 225 18.59 22.81 15.84
N ILE A 226 17.27 22.83 15.68
CA ILE A 226 16.38 23.98 15.81
C ILE A 226 15.00 23.45 16.24
N SER A 227 14.71 23.57 17.54
CA SER A 227 13.37 23.52 18.11
C SER A 227 13.20 24.75 19.00
N GLU A 228 13.16 25.94 18.41
CA GLU A 228 12.79 27.14 19.17
C GLU A 228 12.54 28.30 18.20
N PHE A 229 11.28 28.55 17.87
CA PHE A 229 10.75 29.92 17.73
C PHE A 229 9.22 29.85 17.74
N CYS A 230 8.65 29.76 18.94
CA CYS A 230 7.28 30.21 19.19
C CYS A 230 7.10 30.42 20.70
N SER A 231 7.04 31.68 21.14
CA SER A 231 6.20 32.26 22.22
C SER A 231 6.74 33.65 22.62
N PRO A 232 5.99 34.50 23.35
CA PRO A 232 4.85 35.28 22.85
C PRO A 232 5.08 36.79 23.10
N THR A 233 4.61 37.67 22.22
CA THR A 233 4.34 39.05 22.67
C THR A 233 3.26 39.71 21.83
N THR A 234 2.21 40.07 22.54
CA THR A 234 1.07 40.92 22.21
C THR A 234 1.40 42.04 21.23
N ASN A 235 0.73 42.05 20.08
CA ASN A 235 -0.05 43.18 19.57
C ASN A 235 -0.79 42.80 18.29
N GLN A 236 -2.11 42.62 18.43
CA GLN A 236 -3.09 42.48 17.37
C GLN A 236 -3.19 43.79 16.57
N PRO A 237 -3.41 43.71 15.25
CA PRO A 237 -4.74 44.07 14.77
C PRO A 237 -5.39 42.91 14.01
N CYS A 238 -6.68 42.71 14.30
CA CYS A 238 -7.53 41.64 13.81
C CYS A 238 -7.49 41.47 12.28
N ARG A 239 -7.09 40.28 11.83
CA ARG A 239 -7.42 39.74 10.50
C ARG A 239 -8.53 38.71 10.69
N PRO A 240 -9.68 38.81 10.01
CA PRO A 240 -10.81 37.92 10.26
C PRO A 240 -10.47 36.49 9.85
N SER A 241 -10.63 35.58 10.79
CA SER A 241 -10.50 34.13 10.64
C SER A 241 -11.52 33.63 9.60
N ILE A 242 -11.03 32.95 8.55
CA ILE A 242 -11.84 32.15 7.64
C ILE A 242 -11.73 30.70 8.12
N PRO A 243 -12.73 30.10 8.79
CA PRO A 243 -12.56 28.82 9.48
C PRO A 243 -12.78 27.56 8.61
N GLN A 244 -12.78 27.64 7.27
CA GLN A 244 -13.18 26.49 6.42
C GLN A 244 -12.21 26.09 5.29
N LEU A 245 -11.12 26.83 5.05
CA LEU A 245 -10.22 26.57 3.90
C LEU A 245 -9.01 25.67 4.23
N SER A 246 -8.62 25.53 5.51
CA SER A 246 -7.43 24.75 5.90
C SER A 246 -7.65 23.24 5.79
N SER A 247 -8.79 22.73 6.26
CA SER A 247 -9.04 21.27 6.32
C SER A 247 -9.22 20.62 4.94
N ALA A 248 -9.74 21.35 3.95
CA ALA A 248 -9.87 20.85 2.58
C ALA A 248 -8.52 20.81 1.86
N SER A 249 -7.64 21.77 2.13
CA SER A 249 -6.28 21.81 1.60
C SER A 249 -5.40 20.69 2.18
N GLU A 250 -5.52 20.43 3.48
CA GLU A 250 -4.78 19.35 4.17
C GLU A 250 -5.18 17.97 3.62
N LYS A 251 -6.48 17.67 3.51
CA LYS A 251 -6.97 16.41 2.93
C LYS A 251 -6.49 16.21 1.49
N THR A 252 -6.43 17.27 0.69
CA THR A 252 -5.96 17.19 -0.70
C THR A 252 -4.46 16.90 -0.76
N ALA A 253 -3.68 17.47 0.16
CA ALA A 253 -2.24 17.19 0.30
C ALA A 253 -2.00 15.73 0.71
N ASP A 254 -2.80 15.19 1.63
CA ASP A 254 -2.75 13.78 2.01
C ASP A 254 -3.12 12.88 0.84
N MET A 255 -4.15 13.20 0.05
CA MET A 255 -4.48 12.40 -1.14
C MET A 255 -3.36 12.44 -2.18
N LEU A 256 -2.67 13.57 -2.31
CA LEU A 256 -1.52 13.70 -3.20
C LEU A 256 -0.35 12.81 -2.75
N SER A 257 -0.04 12.77 -1.44
CA SER A 257 1.06 11.96 -0.94
C SER A 257 0.82 10.47 -1.20
N HIS A 258 -0.39 9.97 -0.92
CA HIS A 258 -0.78 8.59 -1.23
C HIS A 258 -0.76 8.31 -2.74
N PHE A 259 -1.27 9.22 -3.56
CA PHE A 259 -1.23 9.09 -5.03
C PHE A 259 0.21 8.90 -5.55
N LEU A 260 1.13 9.74 -5.06
CA LEU A 260 2.54 9.71 -5.44
C LEU A 260 3.25 8.46 -4.90
N GLU A 261 2.93 8.04 -3.68
CA GLU A 261 3.47 6.83 -3.10
C GLU A 261 3.04 5.58 -3.86
N MET A 262 1.74 5.44 -4.15
CA MET A 262 1.17 4.35 -4.94
C MET A 262 1.80 4.29 -6.34
N GLY A 263 1.85 5.44 -7.02
CA GLY A 263 2.42 5.53 -8.36
C GLY A 263 3.92 5.23 -8.40
N CYS A 264 4.65 5.54 -7.33
CA CYS A 264 6.07 5.23 -7.19
C CYS A 264 6.33 4.02 -6.28
N HIS A 265 5.38 3.10 -6.13
CA HIS A 265 5.58 1.86 -5.39
C HIS A 265 6.32 0.84 -6.26
N SER A 266 5.75 0.52 -7.44
CA SER A 266 6.30 -0.42 -8.42
C SER A 266 6.43 0.22 -9.81
N GLU A 267 7.26 -0.36 -10.68
CA GLU A 267 7.43 0.11 -12.07
C GLU A 267 6.15 -0.06 -12.89
N HIS A 268 5.45 -1.18 -12.72
CA HIS A 268 4.17 -1.43 -13.39
C HIS A 268 3.07 -0.48 -12.88
N GLY A 269 3.02 -0.22 -11.57
CA GLY A 269 2.09 0.75 -10.97
C GLY A 269 2.29 2.16 -11.54
N TYR A 270 3.55 2.59 -11.65
CA TYR A 270 3.91 3.85 -12.31
C TYR A 270 3.40 3.91 -13.74
N LEU A 271 3.65 2.87 -14.53
CA LEU A 271 3.26 2.82 -15.94
C LEU A 271 1.73 2.86 -16.11
N ILE A 272 0.99 2.12 -15.30
CA ILE A 272 -0.48 2.12 -15.30
C ILE A 272 -0.99 3.52 -14.97
N LEU A 273 -0.50 4.13 -13.90
CA LEU A 273 -0.95 5.44 -13.45
C LEU A 273 -0.64 6.53 -14.49
N GLN A 274 0.57 6.51 -15.04
CA GLN A 274 0.99 7.43 -16.10
C GLN A 274 0.16 7.24 -17.38
N SER A 275 -0.22 6.01 -17.72
CA SER A 275 -1.11 5.70 -18.85
C SER A 275 -2.53 6.24 -18.62
N ILE A 276 -3.07 6.10 -17.41
CA ILE A 276 -4.37 6.66 -17.01
C ILE A 276 -4.35 8.19 -17.14
N LEU A 277 -3.33 8.84 -16.57
CA LEU A 277 -3.16 10.29 -16.65
C LEU A 277 -3.02 10.77 -18.09
N GLN A 278 -2.30 10.03 -18.94
CA GLN A 278 -2.15 10.37 -20.36
C GLN A 278 -3.48 10.25 -21.12
N CYS A 279 -4.26 9.21 -20.83
CA CYS A 279 -5.62 9.06 -21.37
C CYS A 279 -6.52 10.22 -20.92
N LEU A 280 -6.49 10.56 -19.63
CA LEU A 280 -7.27 11.66 -19.08
C LEU A 280 -6.85 13.01 -19.66
N ALA A 281 -5.55 13.28 -19.80
CA ALA A 281 -5.04 14.51 -20.40
C ALA A 281 -5.40 14.67 -21.88
N SER A 282 -5.65 13.57 -22.60
CA SER A 282 -6.12 13.59 -23.99
C SER A 282 -7.62 13.86 -24.12
N ARG A 283 -8.42 13.41 -23.13
CA ARG A 283 -9.89 13.51 -23.14
C ARG A 283 -10.42 14.74 -22.41
N THR A 284 -9.68 15.24 -21.43
CA THR A 284 -10.06 16.39 -20.62
C THR A 284 -9.37 17.66 -21.13
N LYS A 285 -10.09 18.78 -21.12
CA LYS A 285 -9.54 20.10 -21.49
C LYS A 285 -8.72 20.73 -20.36
N GLY A 286 -8.67 20.10 -19.18
CA GLY A 286 -7.98 20.61 -18.00
C GLY A 286 -6.49 20.32 -17.98
N TYR A 287 -5.74 21.11 -17.20
CA TYR A 287 -4.31 20.93 -16.97
C TYR A 287 -4.02 19.98 -15.81
N ALA A 288 -4.98 19.72 -14.92
CA ALA A 288 -4.81 18.92 -13.70
C ALA A 288 -4.19 17.54 -13.96
N ALA A 289 -4.68 16.79 -14.96
CA ALA A 289 -4.12 15.47 -15.28
C ALA A 289 -2.67 15.55 -15.79
N ARG A 290 -2.32 16.60 -16.56
CA ARG A 290 -0.93 16.85 -17.00
C ARG A 290 -0.05 17.27 -15.83
N HIS A 291 -0.59 18.07 -14.92
CA HIS A 291 0.08 18.51 -13.70
C HIS A 291 0.41 17.32 -12.79
N LEU A 292 -0.56 16.47 -12.50
CA LEU A 292 -0.36 15.24 -11.71
C LEU A 292 0.64 14.28 -12.37
N SER A 293 0.61 14.16 -13.70
CA SER A 293 1.58 13.36 -14.45
C SER A 293 3.01 13.88 -14.28
N TRP A 294 3.18 15.20 -14.24
CA TRP A 294 4.46 15.82 -13.94
C TRP A 294 4.89 15.61 -12.49
N LEU A 295 3.99 15.82 -11.51
CA LEU A 295 4.29 15.58 -10.09
C LEU A 295 4.73 14.13 -9.84
N LEU A 296 4.09 13.17 -10.50
CA LEU A 296 4.45 11.76 -10.43
C LEU A 296 5.85 11.49 -11.00
N GLU A 297 6.20 12.14 -12.13
CA GLU A 297 7.53 12.03 -12.73
C GLU A 297 8.61 12.70 -11.85
N ALA A 298 8.29 13.85 -11.24
CA ALA A 298 9.17 14.54 -10.30
C ALA A 298 9.42 13.70 -9.05
N GLU A 299 8.38 13.06 -8.49
CA GLU A 299 8.51 12.16 -7.35
C GLU A 299 9.35 10.92 -7.69
N ALA A 300 9.13 10.31 -8.85
CA ALA A 300 9.93 9.18 -9.29
C ALA A 300 11.42 9.56 -9.43
N SER A 301 11.68 10.75 -9.98
CA SER A 301 13.02 11.32 -10.09
C SER A 301 13.64 11.58 -8.71
N ARG A 302 12.86 12.12 -7.76
CA ARG A 302 13.29 12.34 -6.36
C ARG A 302 13.69 11.03 -5.66
N ARG A 303 13.02 9.92 -5.99
CA ARG A 303 13.34 8.57 -5.51
C ARG A 303 14.48 7.88 -6.30
N ASN A 304 15.17 8.60 -7.19
CA ASN A 304 16.21 8.07 -8.09
C ASN A 304 15.75 6.89 -8.96
N ARG A 305 14.47 6.89 -9.38
CA ARG A 305 13.93 5.89 -10.31
C ARG A 305 14.00 6.43 -11.74
N ASP A 306 14.62 5.66 -12.64
CA ASP A 306 14.71 6.05 -14.05
C ASP A 306 13.38 5.84 -14.77
N THR A 307 12.61 6.92 -14.93
CA THR A 307 11.35 6.93 -15.69
C THR A 307 11.51 7.50 -17.10
N SER A 308 12.73 7.89 -17.50
CA SER A 308 13.02 8.60 -18.76
C SER A 308 12.48 7.87 -19.99
N ARG A 309 12.56 6.54 -19.98
CA ARG A 309 12.03 5.67 -21.05
C ARG A 309 10.53 5.89 -21.25
N TYR A 310 9.78 5.98 -20.17
CA TYR A 310 8.33 6.14 -20.19
C TYR A 310 7.95 7.56 -20.62
N SER A 311 8.60 8.57 -20.05
CA SER A 311 8.35 9.98 -20.33
C SER A 311 8.53 10.32 -21.81
N VAL A 312 9.59 9.79 -22.44
CA VAL A 312 9.86 9.97 -23.86
C VAL A 312 8.84 9.22 -24.73
N TYR A 313 8.48 8.00 -24.35
CA TYR A 313 7.49 7.19 -25.08
C TYR A 313 6.11 7.87 -25.15
N PHE A 314 5.63 8.44 -24.03
CA PHE A 314 4.34 9.14 -23.97
C PHE A 314 4.30 10.47 -24.74
N CYS A 315 5.43 10.96 -25.24
CA CYS A 315 5.48 12.16 -26.09
C CYS A 315 5.09 11.89 -27.55
N GLY A 316 4.90 10.63 -27.95
CA GLY A 316 4.53 10.26 -29.32
C GLY A 316 5.69 10.34 -30.32
N ALA A 317 6.94 10.41 -29.84
CA ALA A 317 8.14 10.50 -30.67
C ALA A 317 8.65 9.13 -31.16
N ARG A 318 7.77 8.12 -31.24
CA ARG A 318 8.14 6.72 -31.54
C ARG A 318 8.89 6.58 -32.88
N ASP A 319 8.53 7.38 -33.86
CA ASP A 319 9.11 7.36 -35.20
C ASP A 319 10.48 8.07 -35.28
N TYR A 320 10.96 8.64 -34.17
CA TYR A 320 12.21 9.41 -34.06
C TYR A 320 13.15 8.81 -33.00
N PRO A 321 13.69 7.59 -33.23
CA PRO A 321 14.47 6.86 -32.23
C PRO A 321 15.72 7.63 -31.76
N GLU A 322 16.42 8.31 -32.68
CA GLU A 322 17.61 9.11 -32.36
C GLU A 322 17.31 10.26 -31.39
N SER A 323 16.19 10.97 -31.61
CA SER A 323 15.74 12.04 -30.70
C SER A 323 15.27 11.47 -29.37
N MET A 324 14.65 10.30 -29.36
CA MET A 324 14.24 9.63 -28.13
C MET A 324 15.43 9.21 -27.28
N ASP A 325 16.47 8.62 -27.88
CA ASP A 325 17.66 8.16 -27.17
C ASP A 325 18.48 9.33 -26.63
N ALA A 326 18.61 10.41 -27.40
CA ALA A 326 19.23 11.65 -26.95
C ALA A 326 18.46 12.25 -25.75
N MET A 327 17.13 12.37 -25.85
CA MET A 327 16.31 12.90 -24.76
C MET A 327 16.35 11.99 -23.52
N ARG A 328 16.30 10.67 -23.70
CA ARG A 328 16.39 9.69 -22.61
C ARG A 328 17.70 9.84 -21.85
N THR A 329 18.81 10.04 -22.55
CA THR A 329 20.13 10.24 -21.94
C THR A 329 20.15 11.52 -21.11
N LEU A 330 19.58 12.62 -21.62
CA LEU A 330 19.48 13.89 -20.91
C LEU A 330 18.62 13.81 -19.65
N LEU A 331 17.46 13.13 -19.73
CA LEU A 331 16.57 12.94 -18.58
C LEU A 331 17.17 12.01 -17.52
N ARG A 332 17.79 10.90 -17.96
CA ARG A 332 18.38 9.90 -17.06
C ARG A 332 19.55 10.46 -16.27
N HIS A 333 20.49 11.13 -16.95
CA HIS A 333 21.64 11.74 -16.29
C HIS A 333 21.28 13.03 -15.60
N GLN A 334 20.09 13.57 -15.86
CA GLN A 334 19.70 14.83 -15.27
C GLN A 334 20.71 15.93 -15.59
N GLU A 335 21.40 15.87 -16.75
CA GLU A 335 22.49 16.76 -17.17
C GLU A 335 22.33 17.16 -18.64
N LEU A 336 22.77 18.38 -19.01
CA LEU A 336 22.74 18.83 -20.39
C LEU A 336 24.03 18.37 -21.08
N VAL A 337 23.97 17.19 -21.69
CA VAL A 337 25.08 16.62 -22.45
C VAL A 337 25.16 17.31 -23.82
N PRO A 338 26.26 18.03 -24.15
CA PRO A 338 26.36 18.81 -25.38
C PRO A 338 26.12 18.01 -26.66
N GLU A 339 26.59 16.76 -26.71
CA GLU A 339 26.42 15.85 -27.85
C GLU A 339 24.93 15.53 -28.09
N CYS A 340 24.19 15.18 -27.04
CA CYS A 340 22.76 14.89 -27.12
C CYS A 340 21.95 16.15 -27.48
N VAL A 341 22.35 17.32 -26.98
CA VAL A 341 21.70 18.60 -27.33
C VAL A 341 21.94 18.96 -28.80
N GLN A 342 23.17 18.77 -29.31
CA GLN A 342 23.48 18.99 -30.72
C GLN A 342 22.70 18.02 -31.61
N GLN A 343 22.62 16.74 -31.22
CA GLN A 343 21.84 15.74 -31.93
C GLN A 343 20.36 16.16 -32.01
N LEU A 344 19.75 16.55 -30.88
CA LEU A 344 18.37 17.07 -30.89
C LEU A 344 18.24 18.32 -31.78
N TYR A 345 19.19 19.24 -31.73
CA TYR A 345 19.17 20.46 -32.56
C TYR A 345 19.14 20.14 -34.06
N GLU A 346 20.00 19.22 -34.52
CA GLU A 346 20.00 18.79 -35.92
C GLU A 346 18.72 18.05 -36.32
N GLU A 347 18.18 17.17 -35.44
CA GLU A 347 16.91 16.48 -35.71
C GLU A 347 15.73 17.46 -35.86
N TYR A 348 15.66 18.50 -35.03
CA TYR A 348 14.60 19.51 -35.11
C TYR A 348 14.76 20.49 -36.28
N LYS A 349 15.94 20.52 -36.92
CA LYS A 349 16.21 21.34 -38.10
C LYS A 349 15.80 20.65 -39.40
N LYS A 350 15.62 19.33 -39.40
CA LYS A 350 15.13 18.55 -40.54
C LYS A 350 13.66 18.89 -40.84
N ASP A 351 13.24 18.70 -42.09
CA ASP A 351 11.85 18.92 -42.52
C ASP A 351 10.85 18.01 -41.78
N ALA A 352 11.27 16.78 -41.45
CA ALA A 352 10.52 15.85 -40.61
C ALA A 352 11.03 15.95 -39.16
N SER A 353 10.56 16.94 -38.41
CA SER A 353 10.99 17.17 -37.03
C SER A 353 10.18 16.33 -36.01
N PRO A 354 10.79 15.93 -34.88
CA PRO A 354 10.10 15.22 -33.82
C PRO A 354 8.98 16.06 -33.16
N PRO A 355 8.02 15.43 -32.46
CA PRO A 355 6.95 16.15 -31.78
C PRO A 355 7.49 17.18 -30.77
N VAL A 356 7.01 18.42 -30.83
CA VAL A 356 7.40 19.52 -29.91
C VAL A 356 7.19 19.16 -28.43
N ARG A 357 6.27 18.22 -28.15
CA ARG A 357 6.01 17.73 -26.80
C ARG A 357 7.26 17.14 -26.13
N LEU A 358 8.18 16.55 -26.91
CA LEU A 358 9.44 16.00 -26.40
C LEU A 358 10.29 17.10 -25.75
N LEU A 359 10.39 18.28 -26.36
CA LEU A 359 11.10 19.44 -25.78
C LEU A 359 10.33 20.12 -24.65
N ARG A 360 9.02 19.86 -24.52
CA ARG A 360 8.17 20.45 -23.48
C ARG A 360 8.13 19.65 -22.18
N GLN A 361 9.01 18.68 -22.02
CA GLN A 361 9.13 17.95 -20.76
C GLN A 361 9.55 18.91 -19.64
N PRO A 362 8.79 18.99 -18.53
CA PRO A 362 9.07 19.94 -17.45
C PRO A 362 10.47 19.76 -16.85
N ILE A 363 10.95 18.52 -16.73
CA ILE A 363 12.29 18.20 -16.21
C ILE A 363 13.38 18.80 -17.11
N PHE A 364 13.17 18.81 -18.42
CA PHE A 364 14.09 19.41 -19.39
C PHE A 364 14.06 20.95 -19.34
N ILE A 365 12.87 21.56 -19.24
CA ILE A 365 12.70 23.03 -19.22
C ILE A 365 13.13 23.67 -17.88
N GLY A 366 12.96 22.96 -16.76
CA GLY A 366 13.29 23.44 -15.41
C GLY A 366 14.75 23.85 -15.22
N LYS A 367 15.63 23.46 -16.14
CA LYS A 367 17.05 23.82 -16.17
C LYS A 367 17.38 25.27 -16.56
N ARG A 368 16.38 26.07 -16.95
CA ARG A 368 16.61 27.46 -17.43
C ARG A 368 16.85 28.53 -16.35
N ARG A 369 17.15 28.15 -15.10
CA ARG A 369 17.66 29.10 -14.09
C ARG A 369 19.12 28.80 -13.80
N CYS A 370 20.00 29.20 -14.71
CA CYS A 370 21.37 29.56 -14.37
C CYS A 370 21.46 31.09 -14.33
#